data_AF-A0A522J879-F1
#
_entry.id   AF-A0A522J879-F1
#
_cell.length_a   1.000
_cell.length_b   1.000
_cell.length_c   1.000
_cell.angle_alpha   90.00
_cell.angle_beta   90.00
_cell.angle_gamma   90.00
#
_symmetry.space_group_name_H-M   'P 1'
#
loop_
_entity.id
_entity.type
_entity.pdbx_description
1 polymer ?
#
loop_
_entity_poly.entity_id
_entity_poly.type
_entity_poly.pdbx_seq_one_letter_code
_entity_poly.pdbx_strand_id
1 'polypeptide(L)'
;MIAAGLAVLAAATVSMTAAVAETATTPEQDRVALQRLYAGMLPGVKPDDFVTGSVALDPALRTQWEDIMQFPPFTFAVDHGKDLFQQPLADGKHYADCFDNGGVGIRQTYPRFDEKTGQVVTLESAINACRVEHGDKPLAPYRGDLAAISAYMASTSEGKRFDVKVPDDPRALAAYEDGKRVFYARRGQLNFSCASCHVQLAGKHLRLQVVSPALGMVSQFPIYRSTWGEMGTLDRRFSECFEQVRAMPLPAQSEEYRNLEYFLTYMSNGLPVAGPGAQP
;
A
#
# COMPACT_ATOMS: atom_id res chain seq x y z
N MET A 1 -14.46 55.54 65.56
CA MET A 1 -13.09 54.98 65.57
C MET A 1 -13.28 53.47 65.48
N ILE A 2 -12.93 52.74 64.43
CA ILE A 2 -11.79 52.76 63.52
C ILE A 2 -12.29 52.30 62.12
N ALA A 3 -11.74 52.91 61.07
CA ALA A 3 -12.05 52.64 59.67
C ALA A 3 -11.38 51.35 59.16
N ALA A 4 -12.05 50.61 58.28
CA ALA A 4 -11.43 49.56 57.47
C ALA A 4 -11.88 49.74 56.02
N GLY A 5 -10.96 50.21 55.19
CA GLY A 5 -11.14 50.38 53.75
C GLY A 5 -11.12 49.04 53.04
N LEU A 6 -12.12 48.80 52.18
CA LEU A 6 -12.12 47.71 51.22
C LEU A 6 -11.52 48.21 49.91
N ALA A 7 -10.29 47.78 49.61
CA ALA A 7 -9.65 47.97 48.32
C ALA A 7 -10.25 47.00 47.30
N VAL A 8 -10.71 47.53 46.17
CA VAL A 8 -11.16 46.79 45.00
C VAL A 8 -9.92 46.24 44.29
N LEU A 9 -9.81 44.91 44.18
CA LEU A 9 -8.90 44.26 43.21
C LEU A 9 -9.75 43.60 42.12
N ALA A 10 -9.76 44.23 40.94
CA ALA A 10 -10.26 43.62 39.71
C ALA A 10 -9.17 42.67 39.19
N ALA A 11 -9.40 41.36 39.30
CA ALA A 11 -8.53 40.35 38.69
C ALA A 11 -8.88 40.23 37.20
N ALA A 12 -8.02 40.79 36.34
CA ALA A 12 -8.08 40.55 34.91
C ALA A 12 -7.52 39.16 34.61
N THR A 13 -8.39 38.19 34.33
CA THR A 13 -8.00 36.86 33.84
C THR A 13 -7.64 36.97 32.36
N VAL A 14 -6.34 37.04 32.07
CA VAL A 14 -5.83 36.84 30.70
C VAL A 14 -5.88 35.35 30.41
N SER A 15 -6.90 34.92 29.66
CA SER A 15 -6.96 33.57 29.09
C SER A 15 -5.99 33.48 27.91
N MET A 16 -4.79 32.96 28.15
CA MET A 16 -3.90 32.49 27.08
C MET A 16 -4.46 31.17 26.53
N THR A 17 -5.23 31.22 25.45
CA THR A 17 -5.43 30.05 24.60
C THR A 17 -4.17 29.85 23.77
N ALA A 18 -3.23 29.05 24.28
CA ALA A 18 -2.18 28.50 23.45
C ALA A 18 -2.84 27.54 22.46
N ALA A 19 -2.91 27.93 21.19
CA ALA A 19 -3.24 27.02 20.11
C ALA A 19 -2.15 25.94 20.07
N VAL A 20 -2.51 24.72 20.46
CA VAL A 20 -1.65 23.55 20.22
C VAL A 20 -1.71 23.32 18.71
N ALA A 21 -0.74 23.85 17.98
CA ALA A 21 -0.48 23.40 16.63
C ALA A 21 -0.03 21.93 16.76
N GLU A 22 -0.89 20.98 16.39
CA GLU A 22 -0.44 19.63 16.04
C GLU A 22 0.56 19.82 14.91
N THR A 23 1.85 19.64 15.20
CA THR A 23 2.87 19.60 14.16
C THR A 23 2.63 18.35 13.34
N ALA A 24 1.89 18.48 12.25
CA ALA A 24 1.71 17.41 11.27
C ALA A 24 3.10 16.92 10.84
N THR A 25 3.35 15.62 11.00
CA THR A 25 4.59 14.98 10.57
C THR A 25 4.67 14.96 9.05
N THR A 26 5.87 15.12 8.51
CA THR A 26 6.06 15.00 7.05
C THR A 26 5.99 13.53 6.62
N PRO A 27 5.69 13.22 5.34
CA PRO A 27 5.69 11.85 4.84
C PRO A 27 7.00 11.11 5.14
N GLU A 28 8.14 11.77 4.99
CA GLU A 28 9.46 11.18 5.26
C GLU A 28 9.68 10.89 6.75
N GLN A 29 9.20 11.78 7.64
CA GLN A 29 9.24 11.53 9.09
C GLN A 29 8.40 10.32 9.47
N ASP A 30 7.21 10.17 8.88
CA ASP A 30 6.36 9.00 9.09
C ASP A 30 7.05 7.72 8.63
N ARG A 31 7.62 7.72 7.41
CA ARG A 31 8.33 6.57 6.85
C ARG A 31 9.47 6.12 7.75
N VAL A 32 10.33 7.05 8.16
CA VAL A 32 11.46 6.77 9.06
C VAL A 32 10.97 6.27 10.42
N ALA A 33 9.91 6.87 10.97
CA ALA A 33 9.33 6.44 12.23
C ALA A 33 8.80 5.00 12.16
N LEU A 34 8.11 4.62 11.08
CA LEU A 34 7.62 3.25 10.89
C LEU A 34 8.77 2.24 10.74
N GLN A 35 9.79 2.57 9.94
CA GLN A 35 10.96 1.68 9.79
C GLN A 35 11.68 1.48 11.13
N ARG A 36 11.85 2.56 11.92
CA ARG A 36 12.46 2.49 13.24
C ARG A 36 11.61 1.68 14.22
N LEU A 37 10.29 1.82 14.16
CA LEU A 37 9.36 1.03 14.97
C LEU A 37 9.56 -0.47 14.72
N TYR A 38 9.57 -0.91 13.46
CA TYR A 38 9.76 -2.33 13.15
C TYR A 38 11.17 -2.82 13.44
N ALA A 39 12.21 -2.01 13.23
CA ALA A 39 13.57 -2.37 13.63
C ALA A 39 13.67 -2.61 15.15
N GLY A 40 12.91 -1.85 15.96
CA GLY A 40 12.84 -2.06 17.41
C GLY A 40 11.96 -3.24 17.83
N MET A 41 10.81 -3.42 17.18
CA MET A 41 9.86 -4.51 17.49
C MET A 41 10.34 -5.88 17.01
N LEU A 42 11.08 -5.93 15.89
CA LEU A 42 11.49 -7.14 15.19
C LEU A 42 13.00 -7.08 14.85
N PRO A 43 13.90 -6.97 15.85
CA PRO A 43 15.33 -6.73 15.64
C PRO A 43 16.08 -7.87 14.94
N GLY A 44 15.47 -9.06 14.86
CA GLY A 44 16.03 -10.23 14.16
C GLY A 44 15.74 -10.25 12.65
N VAL A 45 14.92 -9.33 12.14
CA VAL A 45 14.49 -9.27 10.74
C VAL A 45 15.29 -8.19 10.02
N LYS A 46 15.94 -8.53 8.90
CA LYS A 46 16.66 -7.52 8.12
C LYS A 46 15.66 -6.59 7.42
N PRO A 47 16.01 -5.32 7.18
CA PRO A 47 15.12 -4.38 6.49
C PRO A 47 14.54 -4.92 5.18
N ASP A 48 15.38 -5.52 4.34
CA ASP A 48 14.94 -6.04 3.03
C ASP A 48 14.06 -7.31 3.15
N ASP A 49 14.08 -8.02 4.29
CA ASP A 49 13.28 -9.24 4.47
C ASP A 49 11.79 -8.93 4.73
N PHE A 50 11.46 -7.72 5.19
CA PHE A 50 10.08 -7.28 5.45
C PHE A 50 9.15 -7.38 4.23
N VAL A 51 9.72 -7.38 3.02
CA VAL A 51 8.98 -7.52 1.75
C VAL A 51 8.26 -8.86 1.61
N THR A 52 8.66 -9.88 2.38
CA THR A 52 8.01 -11.21 2.38
C THR A 52 6.92 -11.34 3.46
N GLY A 53 6.61 -10.26 4.18
CA GLY A 53 5.52 -10.22 5.14
C GLY A 53 5.72 -11.17 6.32
N SER A 54 4.73 -12.02 6.60
CA SER A 54 4.78 -12.98 7.71
C SER A 54 5.86 -14.06 7.54
N VAL A 55 6.27 -14.36 6.30
CA VAL A 55 7.34 -15.33 5.98
C VAL A 55 8.67 -14.91 6.60
N ALA A 56 8.92 -13.60 6.73
CA ALA A 56 10.12 -13.08 7.38
C ALA A 56 10.16 -13.32 8.89
N LEU A 57 9.01 -13.64 9.50
CA LEU A 57 8.82 -13.66 10.96
C LEU A 57 8.73 -15.08 11.54
N ASP A 58 8.44 -16.08 10.71
CA ASP A 58 8.20 -17.46 11.14
C ASP A 58 9.07 -18.43 10.33
N PRO A 59 10.05 -19.11 10.97
CA PRO A 59 10.94 -20.05 10.29
C PRO A 59 10.22 -21.24 9.63
N ALA A 60 9.12 -21.73 10.22
CA ALA A 60 8.37 -22.83 9.63
C ALA A 60 7.63 -22.38 8.37
N LEU A 61 7.03 -21.18 8.41
CA LEU A 61 6.44 -20.55 7.24
C LEU A 61 7.50 -20.24 6.17
N ARG A 62 8.71 -19.84 6.58
CA ARG A 62 9.86 -19.62 5.70
C ARG A 62 10.23 -20.87 4.92
N THR A 63 10.42 -22.00 5.60
CA THR A 63 10.73 -23.28 4.93
C THR A 63 9.62 -23.68 3.95
N GLN A 64 8.36 -23.59 4.37
CA GLN A 64 7.24 -23.89 3.47
C GLN A 64 7.21 -22.98 2.24
N TRP A 65 7.45 -21.68 2.44
CA TRP A 65 7.48 -20.70 1.36
C TRP A 65 8.65 -20.99 0.39
N GLU A 66 9.83 -21.31 0.90
CA GLU A 66 10.99 -21.69 0.07
C GLU A 66 10.70 -22.92 -0.79
N ASP A 67 10.01 -23.93 -0.26
CA ASP A 67 9.58 -25.10 -1.02
C ASP A 67 8.56 -24.74 -2.12
N ILE A 68 7.57 -23.89 -1.82
CA ILE A 68 6.60 -23.40 -2.81
C ILE A 68 7.30 -22.62 -3.92
N MET A 69 8.30 -21.81 -3.57
CA MET A 69 9.03 -20.97 -4.53
C MET A 69 10.02 -21.74 -5.40
N GLN A 70 10.27 -23.04 -5.15
CA GLN A 70 10.97 -23.89 -6.13
C GLN A 70 10.14 -24.07 -7.41
N PHE A 71 8.80 -24.07 -7.27
CA PHE A 71 7.84 -24.13 -8.38
C PHE A 71 6.73 -23.10 -8.13
N PRO A 72 7.01 -21.79 -8.30
CA PRO A 72 6.08 -20.76 -7.87
C PRO A 72 4.73 -20.91 -8.59
N PRO A 73 3.60 -20.92 -7.87
CA PRO A 73 2.29 -21.18 -8.45
C PRO A 73 1.81 -20.06 -9.39
N PHE A 74 2.48 -18.91 -9.37
CA PHE A 74 2.17 -17.76 -10.21
C PHE A 74 2.89 -17.74 -11.56
N THR A 75 3.82 -18.66 -11.84
CA THR A 75 4.60 -18.66 -13.10
C THR A 75 3.69 -18.64 -14.33
N PHE A 76 2.65 -19.48 -14.34
CA PHE A 76 1.66 -19.50 -15.41
C PHE A 76 0.93 -18.16 -15.60
N ALA A 77 0.65 -17.45 -14.50
CA ALA A 77 0.01 -16.14 -14.57
C ALA A 77 0.96 -15.05 -15.09
N VAL A 78 2.26 -15.15 -14.78
CA VAL A 78 3.29 -14.26 -15.31
C VAL A 78 3.46 -14.47 -16.81
N ASP A 79 3.53 -15.73 -17.26
CA ASP A 79 3.64 -16.05 -18.69
C ASP A 79 2.39 -15.59 -19.46
N HIS A 80 1.19 -15.87 -18.94
CA HIS A 80 -0.06 -15.36 -19.51
C HIS A 80 -0.10 -13.83 -19.54
N GLY A 81 0.34 -13.17 -18.46
CA GLY A 81 0.44 -11.72 -18.39
C GLY A 81 1.38 -11.13 -19.43
N LYS A 82 2.50 -11.80 -19.71
CA LYS A 82 3.44 -11.42 -20.77
C LYS A 82 2.81 -11.55 -22.15
N ASP A 83 2.12 -12.66 -22.42
CA ASP A 83 1.44 -12.87 -23.69
C ASP A 83 0.38 -11.79 -23.94
N LEU A 84 -0.42 -11.47 -22.93
CA LEU A 84 -1.39 -10.37 -22.99
C LEU A 84 -0.72 -9.00 -23.18
N PHE A 85 0.40 -8.75 -22.50
CA PHE A 85 1.14 -7.49 -22.62
C PHE A 85 1.67 -7.25 -24.05
N GLN A 86 1.98 -8.34 -24.77
CA GLN A 86 2.50 -8.31 -26.13
C GLN A 86 1.40 -8.30 -27.21
N GLN A 87 0.15 -8.55 -26.84
CA GLN A 87 -0.96 -8.49 -27.79
C GLN A 87 -1.26 -7.03 -28.17
N PRO A 88 -1.60 -6.76 -29.43
CA PRO A 88 -2.07 -5.45 -29.83
C PRO A 88 -3.43 -5.14 -29.18
N LEU A 89 -3.60 -3.89 -28.78
CA LEU A 89 -4.86 -3.30 -28.36
C LEU A 89 -5.78 -3.10 -29.59
N ALA A 90 -7.03 -2.68 -29.37
CA ALA A 90 -8.04 -2.60 -30.43
C ALA A 90 -7.65 -1.69 -31.61
N ASP A 91 -6.81 -0.68 -31.40
CA ASP A 91 -6.28 0.21 -32.44
C ASP A 91 -4.94 -0.25 -33.07
N GLY A 92 -4.42 -1.41 -32.65
CA GLY A 92 -3.15 -1.98 -33.12
C GLY A 92 -1.91 -1.54 -32.36
N LYS A 93 -2.02 -0.61 -31.40
CA LYS A 93 -0.90 -0.24 -30.51
C LYS A 93 -0.68 -1.28 -29.41
N HIS A 94 0.41 -1.15 -28.65
CA HIS A 94 0.76 -2.10 -27.59
C HIS A 94 0.84 -1.38 -26.23
N TYR A 95 0.76 -2.13 -25.13
CA TYR A 95 0.97 -1.55 -23.80
C TYR A 95 2.31 -0.84 -23.66
N ALA A 96 3.35 -1.33 -24.36
CA ALA A 96 4.67 -0.69 -24.37
C ALA A 96 4.64 0.77 -24.85
N ASP A 97 3.63 1.18 -25.63
CA ASP A 97 3.48 2.55 -26.10
C ASP A 97 2.90 3.50 -25.02
N CYS A 98 2.26 2.94 -23.99
CA CYS A 98 1.62 3.69 -22.90
C CYS A 98 2.54 3.96 -21.70
N PHE A 99 3.64 3.21 -21.57
CA PHE A 99 4.42 3.18 -20.33
C PHE A 99 5.87 3.59 -20.54
N ASP A 100 6.43 4.26 -19.52
CA ASP A 100 7.86 4.51 -19.41
C ASP A 100 8.64 3.18 -19.55
N ASN A 101 9.79 3.22 -20.24
CA ASN A 101 10.61 2.05 -20.53
C ASN A 101 9.82 0.86 -21.14
N GLY A 102 8.76 1.15 -21.90
CA GLY A 102 7.93 0.12 -22.52
C GLY A 102 7.22 -0.78 -21.51
N GLY A 103 6.99 -0.33 -20.28
CA GLY A 103 6.32 -1.11 -19.23
C GLY A 103 7.23 -2.08 -18.48
N VAL A 104 8.51 -2.15 -18.84
CA VAL A 104 9.49 -3.07 -18.24
C VAL A 104 10.22 -2.39 -17.09
N GLY A 105 10.21 -3.00 -15.91
CA GLY A 105 11.02 -2.56 -14.79
C GLY A 105 10.60 -1.21 -14.21
N ILE A 106 9.29 -0.95 -14.16
CA ILE A 106 8.71 0.32 -13.69
C ILE A 106 7.90 0.20 -12.39
N ARG A 107 7.67 -1.00 -11.85
CA ARG A 107 6.79 -1.20 -10.68
C ARG A 107 7.22 -0.37 -9.46
N GLN A 108 8.53 -0.19 -9.29
CA GLN A 108 9.12 0.54 -8.17
C GLN A 108 8.78 2.03 -8.12
N THR A 109 8.25 2.61 -9.20
CA THR A 109 7.82 4.01 -9.26
C THR A 109 6.31 4.18 -9.16
N TYR A 110 5.55 3.10 -9.03
CA TYR A 110 4.11 3.10 -8.85
C TYR A 110 3.71 2.74 -7.40
N PRO A 111 2.60 3.33 -6.89
CA PRO A 111 1.78 4.36 -7.52
C PRO A 111 2.51 5.71 -7.64
N ARG A 112 2.08 6.52 -8.60
CA ARG A 112 2.59 7.89 -8.81
C ARG A 112 1.47 8.91 -8.70
N PHE A 113 1.78 10.10 -8.21
CA PHE A 113 0.86 11.22 -8.29
C PHE A 113 0.93 11.84 -9.69
N ASP A 114 -0.22 11.99 -10.35
CA ASP A 114 -0.32 12.72 -11.62
C ASP A 114 -0.73 14.17 -11.35
N GLU A 115 0.20 15.09 -11.55
CA GLU A 115 -0.01 16.53 -11.33
C GLU A 115 -1.09 17.14 -12.24
N LYS A 116 -1.32 16.54 -13.42
CA LYS A 116 -2.33 17.03 -14.36
C LYS A 116 -3.73 16.78 -13.85
N THR A 117 -4.01 15.55 -13.45
CA THR A 117 -5.32 15.15 -12.91
C THR A 117 -5.48 15.47 -11.44
N GLY A 118 -4.37 15.65 -10.72
CA GLY A 118 -4.34 15.81 -9.27
C GLY A 118 -4.70 14.52 -8.53
N GLN A 119 -4.51 13.36 -9.15
CA GLN A 119 -4.89 12.06 -8.60
C GLN A 119 -3.71 11.09 -8.55
N VAL A 120 -3.79 10.12 -7.65
CA VAL A 120 -2.88 8.98 -7.64
C VAL A 120 -3.25 8.01 -8.77
N VAL A 121 -2.23 7.59 -9.51
CA VAL A 121 -2.29 6.57 -10.55
C VAL A 121 -1.50 5.34 -10.09
N THR A 122 -2.22 4.23 -9.85
CA THR A 122 -1.67 2.89 -9.58
C THR A 122 -1.26 2.21 -10.89
N LEU A 123 -0.46 1.15 -10.83
CA LEU A 123 -0.08 0.41 -12.04
C LEU A 123 -1.32 -0.20 -12.73
N GLU A 124 -2.23 -0.77 -11.94
CA GLU A 124 -3.48 -1.38 -12.39
C GLU A 124 -4.43 -0.37 -13.03
N SER A 125 -4.54 0.84 -12.49
CA SER A 125 -5.31 1.92 -13.13
C SER A 125 -4.67 2.39 -14.43
N ALA A 126 -3.35 2.47 -14.50
CA ALA A 126 -2.64 2.86 -15.73
C ALA A 126 -2.78 1.82 -16.85
N ILE A 127 -2.75 0.52 -16.52
CA ILE A 127 -3.04 -0.57 -17.47
C ILE A 127 -4.44 -0.38 -18.07
N ASN A 128 -5.45 -0.19 -17.23
CA ASN A 128 -6.82 0.01 -17.72
C ASN A 128 -7.02 1.34 -18.46
N ALA A 129 -6.33 2.40 -18.07
CA ALA A 129 -6.35 3.68 -18.78
C ALA A 129 -5.79 3.52 -20.21
N CYS A 130 -4.65 2.85 -20.37
CA CYS A 130 -4.07 2.52 -21.67
C CYS A 130 -5.04 1.73 -22.55
N ARG A 131 -5.72 0.72 -21.99
CA ARG A 131 -6.75 -0.03 -22.73
C ARG A 131 -7.86 0.87 -23.24
N VAL A 132 -8.44 1.69 -22.36
CA VAL A 132 -9.55 2.58 -22.70
C VAL A 132 -9.15 3.61 -23.75
N GLU A 133 -7.95 4.17 -23.64
CA GLU A 133 -7.41 5.11 -24.63
C GLU A 133 -7.30 4.48 -26.02
N HIS A 134 -6.95 3.19 -26.08
CA HIS A 134 -6.80 2.43 -27.32
C HIS A 134 -8.03 1.61 -27.72
N GLY A 135 -9.21 1.97 -27.21
CA GLY A 135 -10.50 1.42 -27.63
C GLY A 135 -10.90 0.08 -27.01
N ASP A 136 -10.08 -0.45 -26.10
CA ASP A 136 -10.36 -1.67 -25.35
C ASP A 136 -11.20 -1.40 -24.09
N LYS A 137 -11.98 -2.40 -23.67
CA LYS A 137 -12.68 -2.35 -22.37
C LYS A 137 -11.68 -2.51 -21.21
N PRO A 138 -11.92 -1.85 -20.06
CA PRO A 138 -11.12 -2.08 -18.88
C PRO A 138 -11.29 -3.52 -18.39
N LEU A 139 -10.20 -4.10 -17.91
CA LEU A 139 -10.16 -5.41 -17.28
C LEU A 139 -10.71 -5.33 -15.86
N ALA A 140 -11.23 -6.47 -15.37
CA ALA A 140 -11.74 -6.57 -14.00
C ALA A 140 -10.62 -6.28 -12.98
N PRO A 141 -10.90 -5.49 -11.92
CA PRO A 141 -9.84 -4.85 -11.14
C PRO A 141 -9.16 -5.75 -10.08
N TYR A 142 -9.75 -6.89 -9.73
CA TYR A 142 -9.32 -7.69 -8.59
C TYR A 142 -8.44 -8.89 -8.94
N ARG A 143 -8.58 -9.45 -10.14
CA ARG A 143 -8.02 -10.77 -10.53
C ARG A 143 -8.03 -10.95 -12.04
N GLY A 144 -7.59 -12.12 -12.51
CA GLY A 144 -7.58 -12.47 -13.93
C GLY A 144 -6.54 -11.66 -14.71
N ASP A 145 -6.87 -11.30 -15.94
CA ASP A 145 -5.94 -10.68 -16.90
C ASP A 145 -5.25 -9.42 -16.37
N LEU A 146 -5.94 -8.57 -15.61
CA LEU A 146 -5.30 -7.39 -15.02
C LEU A 146 -4.21 -7.77 -14.02
N ALA A 147 -4.50 -8.74 -13.15
CA ALA A 147 -3.54 -9.23 -12.17
C ALA A 147 -2.38 -9.96 -12.84
N ALA A 148 -2.64 -10.68 -13.94
CA ALA A 148 -1.61 -11.35 -14.74
C ALA A 148 -0.65 -10.34 -15.41
N ILE A 149 -1.19 -9.33 -16.11
CA ILE A 149 -0.38 -8.26 -16.73
C ILE A 149 0.43 -7.52 -15.68
N SER A 150 -0.21 -7.12 -14.56
CA SER A 150 0.50 -6.43 -13.47
C SER A 150 1.56 -7.33 -12.81
N ALA A 151 1.34 -8.64 -12.72
CA ALA A 151 2.32 -9.60 -12.22
C ALA A 151 3.54 -9.71 -13.15
N TYR A 152 3.33 -9.72 -14.46
CA TYR A 152 4.43 -9.64 -15.43
C TYR A 152 5.22 -8.33 -15.29
N MET A 153 4.54 -7.19 -15.22
CA MET A 153 5.22 -5.90 -15.05
C MET A 153 5.97 -5.81 -13.70
N ALA A 154 5.43 -6.39 -12.64
CA ALA A 154 6.09 -6.49 -11.34
C ALA A 154 7.35 -7.36 -11.39
N SER A 155 7.30 -8.53 -12.05
CA SER A 155 8.45 -9.44 -12.13
C SER A 155 9.65 -8.82 -12.85
N THR A 156 9.40 -7.97 -13.85
CA THR A 156 10.48 -7.22 -14.53
C THR A 156 11.16 -6.15 -13.66
N SER A 157 10.62 -5.91 -12.46
CA SER A 157 11.12 -4.92 -11.49
C SER A 157 11.69 -5.57 -10.24
N GLU A 158 11.75 -6.90 -10.16
CA GLU A 158 12.25 -7.63 -9.00
C GLU A 158 13.65 -7.13 -8.58
N GLY A 159 13.84 -6.90 -7.28
CA GLY A 159 15.08 -6.37 -6.70
C GLY A 159 15.30 -4.86 -6.86
N LYS A 160 14.55 -4.15 -7.73
CA LYS A 160 14.57 -2.68 -7.76
C LYS A 160 13.95 -2.12 -6.49
N ARG A 161 14.48 -1.02 -5.96
CA ARG A 161 13.98 -0.41 -4.72
C ARG A 161 12.83 0.56 -5.01
N PHE A 162 11.74 0.47 -4.25
CA PHE A 162 10.63 1.42 -4.32
C PHE A 162 11.11 2.84 -4.11
N ASP A 163 10.65 3.74 -4.97
CA ASP A 163 10.97 5.16 -4.94
C ASP A 163 9.76 6.02 -5.34
N VAL A 164 8.66 5.85 -4.61
CA VAL A 164 7.43 6.61 -4.77
C VAL A 164 7.62 8.03 -4.22
N LYS A 165 7.23 9.04 -5.00
CA LYS A 165 7.41 10.45 -4.65
C LYS A 165 6.11 11.09 -4.18
N VAL A 166 6.21 11.92 -3.15
CA VAL A 166 5.21 12.95 -2.80
C VAL A 166 5.78 14.28 -3.26
N PRO A 167 5.40 14.79 -4.45
CA PRO A 167 5.88 16.08 -4.95
C PRO A 167 5.42 17.23 -4.06
N ASP A 168 6.04 18.41 -4.24
CA ASP A 168 5.65 19.66 -3.59
C ASP A 168 4.37 20.22 -4.24
N ASP A 169 3.29 19.44 -4.17
CA ASP A 169 1.94 19.77 -4.57
C ASP A 169 1.01 19.51 -3.38
N PRO A 170 0.25 20.50 -2.88
CA PRO A 170 -0.68 20.32 -1.78
C PRO A 170 -1.68 19.17 -2.00
N ARG A 171 -2.05 18.88 -3.25
CA ARG A 171 -2.94 17.77 -3.61
C ARG A 171 -2.26 16.41 -3.45
N ALA A 172 -0.96 16.32 -3.72
CA ALA A 172 -0.20 15.08 -3.49
C ALA A 172 -0.04 14.79 -2.01
N LEU A 173 0.25 15.81 -1.21
CA LEU A 173 0.26 15.69 0.25
C LEU A 173 -1.13 15.31 0.78
N ALA A 174 -2.20 15.89 0.25
CA ALA A 174 -3.57 15.54 0.63
C ALA A 174 -3.89 14.07 0.30
N ALA A 175 -3.48 13.56 -0.88
CA ALA A 175 -3.65 12.16 -1.24
C ALA A 175 -2.87 11.22 -0.31
N TYR A 176 -1.64 11.59 0.06
CA TYR A 176 -0.85 10.86 1.05
C TYR A 176 -1.54 10.81 2.43
N GLU A 177 -1.97 11.98 2.94
CA GLU A 177 -2.64 12.09 4.24
C GLU A 177 -4.00 11.38 4.24
N ASP A 178 -4.71 11.36 3.11
CA ASP A 178 -5.94 10.58 2.97
C ASP A 178 -5.66 9.07 3.04
N GLY A 179 -4.62 8.59 2.34
CA GLY A 179 -4.17 7.20 2.44
C GLY A 179 -3.77 6.81 3.86
N LYS A 180 -3.03 7.68 4.55
CA LYS A 180 -2.68 7.54 5.97
C LYS A 180 -3.92 7.50 6.86
N ARG A 181 -4.87 8.40 6.65
CA ARG A 181 -6.16 8.42 7.36
C ARG A 181 -6.90 7.12 7.16
N VAL A 182 -6.99 6.60 5.93
CA VAL A 182 -7.58 5.28 5.65
C VAL A 182 -6.78 4.19 6.37
N PHE A 183 -5.46 4.20 6.40
CA PHE A 183 -4.70 3.16 7.11
C PHE A 183 -4.98 3.13 8.63
N TYR A 184 -5.07 4.30 9.27
CA TYR A 184 -5.23 4.41 10.72
C TYR A 184 -6.67 4.47 11.23
N ALA A 185 -7.65 4.80 10.37
CA ALA A 185 -9.06 4.89 10.74
C ALA A 185 -9.66 3.53 11.08
N ARG A 186 -10.40 3.47 12.20
CA ARG A 186 -11.18 2.30 12.59
C ARG A 186 -12.46 2.21 11.76
N ARG A 187 -12.86 1.00 11.37
CA ARG A 187 -14.05 0.75 10.55
C ARG A 187 -14.72 -0.58 10.88
N GLY A 188 -15.95 -0.70 10.37
CA GLY A 188 -16.77 -1.91 10.47
C GLY A 188 -17.29 -2.17 11.87
N GLN A 189 -18.13 -3.20 12.01
CA GLN A 189 -18.72 -3.57 13.30
C GLN A 189 -17.66 -3.92 14.36
N LEU A 190 -16.49 -4.43 13.93
CA LEU A 190 -15.42 -4.82 14.83
C LEU A 190 -14.52 -3.64 15.27
N ASN A 191 -14.72 -2.44 14.71
CA ASN A 191 -14.03 -1.20 15.09
C ASN A 191 -12.49 -1.30 15.07
N PHE A 192 -11.94 -1.92 14.03
CA PHE A 192 -10.50 -2.07 13.81
C PHE A 192 -10.00 -1.24 12.63
N SER A 193 -8.72 -0.85 12.69
CA SER A 193 -7.97 -0.23 11.59
C SER A 193 -6.90 -1.17 11.04
N CYS A 194 -6.31 -0.86 9.89
CA CYS A 194 -5.18 -1.64 9.36
C CYS A 194 -4.03 -1.70 10.38
N ALA A 195 -3.75 -0.56 11.03
CA ALA A 195 -2.75 -0.45 12.09
C ALA A 195 -3.06 -1.28 13.35
N SER A 196 -4.34 -1.56 13.63
CA SER A 196 -4.74 -2.40 14.78
C SER A 196 -4.15 -3.82 14.68
N CYS A 197 -3.96 -4.32 13.47
CA CYS A 197 -3.33 -5.62 13.24
C CYS A 197 -1.88 -5.44 12.79
N HIS A 198 -1.66 -4.73 11.69
CA HIS A 198 -0.37 -4.73 11.00
C HIS A 198 0.70 -3.84 11.64
N VAL A 199 0.33 -3.01 12.62
CA VAL A 199 1.30 -2.26 13.45
C VAL A 199 1.32 -2.81 14.87
N GLN A 200 0.17 -2.86 15.55
CA GLN A 200 0.11 -3.24 16.97
C GLN A 200 0.35 -4.74 17.22
N LEU A 201 -0.02 -5.59 16.26
CA LEU A 201 0.07 -7.05 16.37
C LEU A 201 1.06 -7.66 15.36
N ALA A 202 1.88 -6.86 14.69
CA ALA A 202 2.89 -7.38 13.76
C ALA A 202 3.79 -8.43 14.43
N GLY A 203 3.95 -9.59 13.78
CA GLY A 203 4.67 -10.73 14.33
C GLY A 203 3.96 -11.51 15.43
N LYS A 204 2.76 -11.10 15.84
CA LYS A 204 1.90 -11.88 16.74
C LYS A 204 0.97 -12.77 15.94
N HIS A 205 0.32 -13.69 16.65
CA HIS A 205 -0.66 -14.59 16.06
C HIS A 205 -2.08 -14.06 16.19
N LEU A 206 -2.82 -14.07 15.08
CA LEU A 206 -4.27 -14.02 15.05
C LEU A 206 -4.78 -15.42 14.70
N ARG A 207 -5.15 -16.20 15.73
CA ARG A 207 -5.38 -17.64 15.61
C ARG A 207 -4.14 -18.34 15.05
N LEU A 208 -4.21 -18.91 13.86
CA LEU A 208 -3.11 -19.64 13.22
C LEU A 208 -2.28 -18.75 12.29
N GLN A 209 -2.67 -17.49 12.07
CA GLN A 209 -1.99 -16.59 11.15
C GLN A 209 -0.99 -15.70 11.90
N VAL A 210 0.27 -15.73 11.48
CA VAL A 210 1.25 -14.71 11.88
C VAL A 210 0.90 -13.43 11.15
N VAL A 211 0.66 -12.36 11.90
CA VAL A 211 0.26 -11.07 11.33
C VAL A 211 1.47 -10.40 10.69
N SER A 212 1.39 -10.18 9.38
CA SER A 212 2.43 -9.48 8.62
C SER A 212 2.58 -8.03 9.08
N PRO A 213 3.80 -7.47 9.04
CA PRO A 213 4.02 -6.05 9.28
C PRO A 213 3.47 -5.21 8.13
N ALA A 214 3.14 -3.95 8.40
CA ALA A 214 2.72 -2.99 7.38
C ALA A 214 3.87 -2.60 6.44
N LEU A 215 5.10 -2.55 6.98
CA LEU A 215 6.31 -2.29 6.21
C LEU A 215 6.57 -3.44 5.23
N GLY A 216 6.70 -3.12 3.93
CA GLY A 216 6.94 -4.11 2.88
C GLY A 216 5.71 -4.91 2.44
N MET A 217 4.52 -4.66 3.01
CA MET A 217 3.29 -5.42 2.73
C MET A 217 2.89 -5.43 1.24
N VAL A 218 3.17 -4.33 0.54
CA VAL A 218 2.81 -4.15 -0.87
C VAL A 218 3.84 -4.72 -1.83
N SER A 219 5.04 -5.07 -1.35
CA SER A 219 6.19 -5.37 -2.19
C SER A 219 6.02 -6.63 -3.04
N GLN A 220 5.18 -7.57 -2.60
CA GLN A 220 4.89 -8.82 -3.30
C GLN A 220 3.67 -8.74 -4.24
N PHE A 221 2.99 -7.60 -4.34
CA PHE A 221 1.78 -7.49 -5.16
C PHE A 221 2.08 -7.20 -6.64
N PRO A 222 1.25 -7.72 -7.57
CA PRO A 222 0.14 -8.66 -7.36
C PRO A 222 0.62 -10.01 -6.84
N ILE A 223 -0.24 -10.69 -6.07
CA ILE A 223 0.18 -11.85 -5.28
C ILE A 223 -0.72 -13.06 -5.53
N TYR A 224 -0.12 -14.25 -5.59
CA TYR A 224 -0.86 -15.50 -5.53
C TYR A 224 -1.19 -15.81 -4.07
N ARG A 225 -2.45 -16.15 -3.81
CA ARG A 225 -2.85 -16.66 -2.50
C ARG A 225 -3.44 -18.05 -2.62
N SER A 226 -2.99 -18.98 -1.79
CA SER A 226 -3.54 -20.36 -1.76
C SER A 226 -5.04 -20.35 -1.48
N THR A 227 -5.51 -19.44 -0.63
CA THR A 227 -6.95 -19.21 -0.38
C THR A 227 -7.72 -18.64 -1.58
N TRP A 228 -7.05 -18.00 -2.53
CA TRP A 228 -7.67 -17.54 -3.79
C TRP A 228 -7.58 -18.58 -4.91
N GLY A 229 -6.50 -19.38 -4.92
CA GLY A 229 -6.17 -20.30 -6.02
C GLY A 229 -5.72 -19.59 -7.30
N GLU A 230 -5.47 -18.27 -7.25
CA GLU A 230 -5.13 -17.43 -8.39
C GLU A 230 -4.40 -16.15 -7.94
N MET A 231 -3.92 -15.37 -8.92
CA MET A 231 -3.39 -14.03 -8.67
C MET A 231 -4.49 -13.04 -8.27
N GLY A 232 -4.15 -12.10 -7.39
CA GLY A 232 -4.99 -10.96 -7.07
C GLY A 232 -4.22 -9.66 -6.89
N THR A 233 -4.92 -8.56 -7.15
CA THR A 233 -4.39 -7.20 -6.99
C THR A 233 -4.42 -6.76 -5.52
N LEU A 234 -3.76 -5.64 -5.22
CA LEU A 234 -3.76 -5.09 -3.86
C LEU A 234 -5.16 -4.65 -3.41
N ASP A 235 -5.97 -4.10 -4.33
CA ASP A 235 -7.37 -3.75 -4.06
C ASP A 235 -8.22 -4.94 -3.66
N ARG A 236 -7.96 -6.13 -4.24
CA ARG A 236 -8.64 -7.36 -3.82
C ARG A 236 -8.33 -7.64 -2.35
N ARG A 237 -7.07 -7.41 -1.94
CA ARG A 237 -6.67 -7.56 -0.55
C ARG A 237 -7.30 -6.50 0.35
N PHE A 238 -7.39 -5.24 -0.09
CA PHE A 238 -8.08 -4.20 0.66
C PHE A 238 -9.56 -4.54 0.88
N SER A 239 -10.25 -5.01 -0.16
CA SER A 239 -11.66 -5.47 -0.04
C SER A 239 -11.82 -6.52 1.04
N GLU A 240 -11.00 -7.57 1.04
CA GLU A 240 -11.06 -8.62 2.06
C GLU A 240 -10.75 -8.09 3.46
N CYS A 241 -9.79 -7.19 3.61
CA CYS A 241 -9.46 -6.58 4.90
C CYS A 241 -10.66 -5.78 5.45
N PHE A 242 -11.40 -5.07 4.59
CA PHE A 242 -12.61 -4.36 4.99
C PHE A 242 -13.72 -5.34 5.39
N GLU A 243 -13.94 -6.41 4.61
CA GLU A 243 -14.93 -7.45 4.92
C GLU A 243 -14.65 -8.15 6.26
N GLN A 244 -13.38 -8.46 6.54
CA GLN A 244 -12.97 -9.17 7.77
C GLN A 244 -13.25 -8.37 9.04
N VAL A 245 -13.28 -7.04 8.96
CA VAL A 245 -13.69 -6.16 10.08
C VAL A 245 -15.18 -5.82 10.05
N ARG A 246 -15.95 -6.47 9.17
CA ARG A 246 -17.38 -6.24 8.91
C ARG A 246 -17.67 -4.79 8.49
N ALA A 247 -16.82 -4.24 7.63
CA ALA A 247 -17.08 -3.00 6.90
C ALA A 247 -17.51 -3.32 5.46
N MET A 248 -18.22 -2.39 4.83
CA MET A 248 -18.47 -2.46 3.39
C MET A 248 -17.19 -2.08 2.64
N PRO A 249 -16.69 -2.91 1.71
CA PRO A 249 -15.56 -2.55 0.86
C PRO A 249 -15.83 -1.31 0.03
N LEU A 250 -14.77 -0.56 -0.25
CA LEU A 250 -14.82 0.50 -1.25
C LEU A 250 -14.70 -0.10 -2.65
N PRO A 251 -15.20 0.58 -3.70
CA PRO A 251 -14.98 0.17 -5.07
C PRO A 251 -13.48 0.07 -5.38
N ALA A 252 -13.09 -0.92 -6.17
CA ALA A 252 -11.72 -1.01 -6.66
C ALA A 252 -11.34 0.26 -7.43
N GLN A 253 -10.10 0.69 -7.26
CA GLN A 253 -9.52 1.89 -7.84
C GLN A 253 -10.28 3.18 -7.48
N SER A 254 -11.08 3.15 -6.40
CA SER A 254 -11.57 4.36 -5.73
C SER A 254 -10.40 5.23 -5.30
N GLU A 255 -10.65 6.53 -5.15
CA GLU A 255 -9.65 7.48 -4.70
C GLU A 255 -9.00 7.04 -3.39
N GLU A 256 -9.81 6.57 -2.43
CA GLU A 256 -9.34 6.10 -1.13
C GLU A 256 -8.44 4.85 -1.22
N TYR A 257 -8.73 3.90 -2.10
CA TYR A 257 -7.87 2.71 -2.29
C TYR A 257 -6.57 3.06 -3.01
N ARG A 258 -6.62 3.94 -4.02
CA ARG A 258 -5.40 4.43 -4.69
C ARG A 258 -4.52 5.21 -3.71
N ASN A 259 -5.12 6.08 -2.92
CA ASN A 259 -4.43 6.85 -1.87
C ASN A 259 -3.84 5.92 -0.79
N LEU A 260 -4.57 4.88 -0.38
CA LEU A 260 -4.08 3.87 0.57
C LEU A 260 -2.88 3.10 0.02
N GLU A 261 -2.91 2.67 -1.25
CA GLU A 261 -1.77 2.03 -1.92
C GLU A 261 -0.57 2.97 -2.02
N TYR A 262 -0.81 4.25 -2.33
CA TYR A 262 0.22 5.28 -2.40
C TYR A 262 0.91 5.49 -1.06
N PHE A 263 0.13 5.62 0.02
CA PHE A 263 0.65 5.68 1.37
C PHE A 263 1.49 4.44 1.71
N LEU A 264 0.93 3.23 1.56
CA LEU A 264 1.63 1.98 1.92
C LEU A 264 2.92 1.74 1.13
N THR A 265 2.91 2.09 -0.16
CA THR A 265 4.11 1.99 -1.01
C THR A 265 5.14 3.03 -0.63
N TYR A 266 4.74 4.28 -0.36
CA TYR A 266 5.66 5.31 0.13
C TYR A 266 6.31 4.91 1.47
N MET A 267 5.54 4.33 2.39
CA MET A 267 6.06 3.80 3.66
C MET A 267 7.07 2.65 3.46
N SER A 268 7.02 1.98 2.32
CA SER A 268 7.92 0.90 1.90
C SER A 268 9.06 1.37 0.99
N ASN A 269 9.21 2.68 0.77
CA ASN A 269 10.33 3.23 -0.02
C ASN A 269 11.68 2.76 0.52
N GLY A 270 12.58 2.47 -0.42
CA GLY A 270 13.88 1.88 -0.16
C GLY A 270 13.85 0.37 -0.04
N LEU A 271 12.70 -0.31 0.14
CA LEU A 271 12.64 -1.77 0.11
C LEU A 271 12.58 -2.30 -1.33
N PRO A 272 13.09 -3.52 -1.60
CA PRO A 272 13.01 -4.10 -2.93
C PRO A 272 11.57 -4.47 -3.32
N VAL A 273 11.25 -4.34 -4.60
CA VAL A 273 10.12 -5.03 -5.22
C VAL A 273 10.40 -6.53 -5.14
N ALA A 274 9.44 -7.29 -4.62
CA ALA A 274 9.50 -8.73 -4.45
C ALA A 274 8.31 -9.43 -5.12
N GLY A 275 7.61 -8.70 -6.01
CA GLY A 275 6.41 -9.14 -6.70
C GLY A 275 6.74 -9.70 -8.09
N PRO A 276 5.92 -10.63 -8.59
CA PRO A 276 4.78 -11.24 -7.93
C PRO A 276 5.21 -12.26 -6.87
N GLY A 277 4.50 -12.29 -5.74
CA GLY A 277 4.77 -13.23 -4.64
C GLY A 277 3.76 -14.36 -4.55
N ALA A 278 4.03 -15.31 -3.65
CA ALA A 278 3.09 -16.34 -3.22
C ALA A 278 2.95 -16.32 -1.69
N GLN A 279 1.72 -16.36 -1.20
CA GLN A 279 1.38 -16.42 0.23
C GLN A 279 0.23 -17.41 0.48
N PRO A 280 0.02 -17.87 1.71
CA PRO A 280 -1.18 -18.63 2.09
C PRO A 280 -2.52 -17.89 1.86
#